data_AF-A0A5M9MP13-F1
#
_entry.id   AF-A0A5M9MP13-F1
#
_cell.length_a   1.000
_cell.length_b   1.000
_cell.length_c   1.000
_cell.angle_alpha   90.00
_cell.angle_beta   90.00
_cell.angle_gamma   90.00
#
_symmetry.space_group_name_H-M   'P 1'
#
loop_
_entity.id
_entity.type
_entity.pdbx_description
1 polymer ?
#
loop_
_entity_poly.entity_id
_entity_poly.type
_entity_poly.pdbx_seq_one_letter_code
_entity_poly.pdbx_strand_id
1 'polypeptide(L)'
;MYIADEWLTLEKEVLGKRPLITGSVEQVRAAYQETSEMLAQLFPSPDSYNVVDHKEVTDSGIAIRVYTPEETEPGTSLPVGVLYVHSLSPFL
;
A
#
# COMPACT_ATOMS: atom_id res chain seq x y z
N MET A 1 27.80 -3.14 6.08
CA MET A 1 26.44 -2.87 5.61
C MET A 1 25.96 -1.63 6.32
N TYR A 2 25.79 -0.52 5.62
CA TYR A 2 25.29 0.73 6.21
C TYR A 2 23.77 0.73 6.04
N ILE A 3 23.04 0.74 7.16
CA ILE A 3 21.59 0.96 7.19
C ILE A 3 21.41 2.43 7.56
N ALA A 4 20.57 3.15 6.80
CA ALA A 4 20.28 4.55 7.08
C ALA A 4 19.55 4.68 8.43
N ASP A 5 19.82 5.75 9.18
CA ASP A 5 19.33 5.91 10.55
C ASP A 5 17.79 5.94 10.61
N GLU A 6 17.13 6.42 9.56
CA GLU A 6 15.67 6.44 9.44
C GLU A 6 15.06 5.03 9.49
N TRP A 7 15.75 4.04 8.92
CA TRP A 7 15.32 2.63 9.00
C TRP A 7 15.46 2.07 10.41
N LEU A 8 16.52 2.46 11.13
CA LEU A 8 16.72 2.03 12.52
C LEU A 8 15.67 2.64 13.46
N THR A 9 15.26 3.88 13.20
CA THR A 9 14.19 4.55 13.93
C THR A 9 12.85 3.85 13.68
N LEU A 10 12.53 3.53 12.42
CA LEU A 10 11.31 2.77 12.08
C LEU A 10 11.25 1.42 12.80
N GLU A 11 12.34 0.65 12.80
CA GLU A 11 12.43 -0.65 13.48
C GLU A 11 12.21 -0.54 14.99
N LYS A 12 12.73 0.52 15.62
CA LYS A 12 12.68 0.70 17.09
C LYS A 12 11.38 1.33 17.56
N GLU A 13 10.94 2.38 16.91
CA GLU A 13 9.89 3.28 17.40
C GLU A 13 8.51 2.89 16.90
N VAL A 14 8.43 2.33 15.68
CA VAL A 14 7.15 1.96 15.06
C VAL A 14 6.93 0.46 15.18
N LEU A 15 7.91 -0.33 14.73
CA LEU A 15 7.75 -1.78 14.68
C LEU A 15 8.09 -2.44 16.04
N GLY A 16 8.89 -1.78 16.87
CA GLY A 16 9.37 -2.30 18.15
C GLY A 16 10.27 -3.55 18.04
N LYS A 17 10.50 -4.03 16.82
CA LYS A 17 11.30 -5.21 16.47
C LYS A 17 11.72 -5.10 15.01
N ARG A 18 12.80 -5.80 14.64
CA ARG A 18 13.08 -6.09 13.23
C ARG A 18 12.13 -7.21 12.79
N PRO A 19 11.23 -6.98 11.81
CA PRO A 19 10.35 -8.04 11.31
C PRO A 19 11.20 -9.12 10.64
N LEU A 20 11.12 -10.34 11.16
CA LEU A 20 11.68 -11.53 10.53
C LEU A 20 10.51 -12.31 9.90
N ILE A 21 10.39 -12.22 8.58
CA ILE A 21 9.36 -12.92 7.82
C ILE A 21 9.96 -14.22 7.30
N THR A 22 9.73 -15.31 8.03
CA THR A 22 10.23 -16.65 7.71
C THR A 22 9.20 -17.70 8.11
N GLY A 23 9.13 -18.82 7.40
CA GLY A 23 8.22 -19.93 7.75
C GLY A 23 7.47 -20.48 6.54
N SER A 24 6.33 -21.13 6.79
CA SER A 24 5.40 -21.57 5.74
C SER A 24 4.77 -20.37 5.02
N VAL A 25 4.12 -20.61 3.89
CA VAL A 25 3.43 -19.57 3.10
C VAL A 25 2.40 -18.82 3.94
N GLU A 26 1.65 -19.54 4.77
CA GLU A 26 0.63 -18.98 5.66
C GLU A 26 1.26 -18.07 6.73
N GLN A 27 2.38 -18.51 7.32
CA GLN A 27 3.12 -17.74 8.32
C GLN A 27 3.71 -16.47 7.71
N VAL A 28 4.24 -16.56 6.48
CA VAL A 28 4.75 -15.42 5.73
C VAL A 28 3.62 -14.42 5.42
N ARG A 29 2.45 -14.88 4.97
CA ARG A 29 1.28 -14.02 4.71
C ARG A 29 0.81 -13.31 5.97
N ALA A 30 0.70 -14.03 7.08
CA ALA A 30 0.29 -13.46 8.36
C ALA A 30 1.29 -12.40 8.85
N ALA A 31 2.59 -12.70 8.83
CA ALA A 31 3.62 -11.76 9.25
C ALA A 31 3.70 -10.52 8.35
N TYR A 32 3.50 -10.68 7.04
CA TYR A 32 3.42 -9.56 6.10
C TYR A 32 2.21 -8.67 6.38
N GLN A 33 1.04 -9.29 6.62
CA GLN A 33 -0.19 -8.56 6.94
C GLN A 33 -0.05 -7.78 8.25
N GLU A 34 0.44 -8.41 9.32
CA GLU A 34 0.71 -7.74 10.62
C GLU A 34 1.65 -6.54 10.43
N THR A 35 2.77 -6.73 9.72
CA THR A 35 3.72 -5.65 9.47
C THR A 35 3.10 -4.51 8.66
N SER A 36 2.29 -4.84 7.66
CA SER A 36 1.61 -3.84 6.82
C SER A 36 0.58 -3.04 7.62
N GLU A 37 -0.16 -3.68 8.51
CA GLU A 37 -1.12 -3.02 9.40
C GLU A 37 -0.44 -2.08 10.40
N MET A 38 0.70 -2.47 10.96
CA MET A 38 1.50 -1.60 11.83
C MET A 38 1.99 -0.35 11.07
N LEU A 39 2.45 -0.52 9.84
CA LEU A 39 2.91 0.59 9.00
C LEU A 39 1.74 1.47 8.54
N ALA A 40 0.58 0.90 8.24
CA ALA A 40 -0.60 1.64 7.78
C ALA A 40 -1.04 2.72 8.78
N GLN A 41 -0.80 2.53 10.08
CA GLN A 41 -1.09 3.53 11.12
C GLN A 41 -0.28 4.83 10.99
N LEU A 42 0.86 4.80 10.28
CA LEU A 42 1.69 5.98 10.03
C LEU A 42 1.21 6.80 8.83
N PHE A 43 0.42 6.21 7.95
CA PHE A 43 -0.06 6.86 6.75
C PHE A 43 -1.51 7.28 6.96
N PRO A 44 -1.91 8.45 6.45
CA PRO A 44 -3.29 8.88 6.57
C PRO A 44 -4.20 7.94 5.75
N SER A 45 -5.44 7.75 6.22
CA SER A 45 -6.42 6.88 5.54
C SER A 45 -6.54 7.26 4.06
N PRO A 46 -6.72 6.30 3.13
CA PRO A 46 -7.07 6.60 1.75
C PRO A 46 -8.24 7.60 1.63
N ASP A 47 -9.19 7.57 2.58
CA ASP A 47 -10.34 8.49 2.62
C ASP A 47 -9.98 9.95 2.96
N SER A 48 -8.74 10.20 3.41
CA SER A 48 -8.25 11.54 3.70
C SER A 48 -7.77 12.30 2.47
N TYR A 49 -7.63 11.62 1.34
CA TYR A 49 -7.26 12.22 0.06
C TYR A 49 -8.53 12.59 -0.70
N ASN A 50 -8.55 13.78 -1.31
CA ASN A 50 -9.67 14.24 -2.16
C ASN A 50 -9.63 13.52 -3.52
N VAL A 51 -9.90 12.22 -3.50
CA VAL A 51 -9.90 11.34 -4.68
C VAL A 51 -11.16 10.48 -4.70
N VAL A 52 -11.73 10.32 -5.89
CA VAL A 52 -12.71 9.29 -6.19
C VAL A 52 -11.96 7.98 -6.40
N ASP A 53 -12.22 7.02 -5.53
CA ASP A 53 -11.73 5.64 -5.62
C ASP A 53 -12.71 4.77 -6.41
N HIS A 54 -12.19 4.09 -7.43
CA HIS A 54 -12.94 3.17 -8.27
C HIS A 54 -12.21 1.83 -8.41
N LYS A 55 -12.91 0.74 -8.13
CA LYS A 55 -12.41 -0.62 -8.34
C LYS A 55 -13.11 -1.25 -9.53
N GLU A 56 -12.33 -1.78 -10.45
CA GLU A 56 -12.82 -2.54 -11.60
C GLU A 56 -12.04 -3.83 -11.79
N VAL A 57 -12.66 -4.82 -12.42
CA VAL A 57 -12.01 -6.06 -12.82
C VAL A 57 -12.13 -6.16 -14.33
N THR A 58 -10.99 -6.23 -15.01
CA THR A 58 -10.94 -6.40 -16.46
C THR A 58 -11.53 -7.74 -16.89
N ASP A 59 -11.91 -7.87 -18.16
CA ASP A 59 -12.36 -9.16 -18.73
C ASP A 59 -11.30 -10.27 -18.62
N SER A 60 -10.01 -9.89 -18.50
CA SER A 60 -8.90 -10.80 -18.24
C SER A 60 -8.73 -11.20 -16.77
N GLY A 61 -9.59 -10.73 -15.87
CA GLY A 61 -9.57 -11.03 -14.43
C GLY A 61 -8.56 -10.21 -13.61
N ILE A 62 -7.95 -9.17 -14.19
CA ILE A 62 -7.05 -8.26 -13.48
C ILE A 62 -7.88 -7.24 -12.72
N ALA A 63 -7.71 -7.18 -11.40
CA ALA A 63 -8.29 -6.14 -10.56
C ALA A 63 -7.46 -4.85 -10.67
N ILE A 64 -8.15 -3.75 -10.96
CA ILE A 64 -7.59 -2.40 -11.08
C ILE A 64 -8.29 -1.52 -10.06
N ARG A 65 -7.51 -0.67 -9.39
CA ARG A 65 -8.01 0.39 -8.52
C ARG A 65 -7.53 1.74 -9.06
N VAL A 66 -8.47 2.62 -9.36
CA VAL A 66 -8.26 3.93 -9.98
C VAL A 66 -8.57 5.00 -8.96
N TYR A 67 -7.64 5.94 -8.78
CA TYR A 67 -7.82 7.10 -7.93
C TYR A 67 -7.86 8.35 -8.81
N THR A 68 -9.01 9.02 -8.86
CA THR A 68 -9.21 10.24 -9.67
C THR A 68 -9.35 11.45 -8.74
N PRO A 69 -8.56 12.52 -8.85
CA PRO A 69 -8.72 13.70 -8.01
C PRO A 69 -10.12 14.34 -8.17
N GLU A 70 -10.73 14.77 -7.07
CA GLU A 70 -12.09 15.33 -7.09
C GLU A 70 -12.16 16.73 -7.73
N GLU A 71 -11.15 17.56 -7.52
CA GLU A 71 -11.10 18.95 -8.00
C GLU A 71 -10.54 19.06 -9.43
N THR A 72 -11.06 18.26 -10.35
CA THR A 72 -10.65 18.31 -11.76
C THR A 72 -11.69 19.01 -12.61
N GLU A 73 -11.25 20.01 -13.38
CA GLU A 73 -12.13 20.71 -14.32
C GLU A 73 -12.73 19.73 -15.34
N PRO A 74 -14.07 19.69 -15.51
CA PRO A 74 -14.72 18.79 -16.45
C PRO A 74 -14.14 18.94 -17.87
N GLY A 75 -13.71 17.83 -18.47
CA GLY A 75 -13.16 17.80 -19.83
C GLY A 75 -11.63 17.97 -19.92
N THR A 76 -10.94 18.15 -18.80
CA THR A 76 -9.47 18.17 -18.78
C THR A 76 -8.91 16.75 -18.83
N SER A 77 -8.01 16.48 -19.78
CA SER A 77 -7.25 15.22 -19.78
C SER A 77 -6.17 15.26 -18.71
N LEU A 78 -6.23 14.33 -17.76
CA LEU A 78 -5.25 14.20 -16.70
C LEU A 78 -4.11 13.27 -17.13
N PRO A 79 -2.85 13.53 -16.70
CA PRO A 79 -1.79 12.56 -16.85
C PRO A 79 -2.12 11.30 -16.03
N VAL A 80 -1.93 10.12 -16.63
CA VAL A 80 -2.17 8.83 -15.97
C VAL A 80 -0.85 8.28 -15.43
N GLY A 81 -0.78 8.09 -14.11
CA GLY A 81 0.28 7.34 -13.46
C GLY A 81 -0.16 5.88 -13.28
N VAL A 82 0.56 4.93 -13.88
CA VAL A 82 0.32 3.50 -13.67
C VAL A 82 1.30 2.98 -12.63
N LEU A 83 0.76 2.59 -11.47
CA LEU A 83 1.52 1.94 -10.41
C LEU A 83 1.21 0.44 -10.43
N TYR A 84 2.21 -0.38 -10.76
CA TYR A 84 2.12 -1.82 -10.61
C TYR A 84 2.50 -2.21 -9.18
N VAL A 85 1.52 -2.70 -8.42
CA VAL A 85 1.76 -3.24 -7.08
C VAL A 85 1.63 -4.76 -7.16
N HIS A 86 2.74 -5.48 -7.05
CA HIS A 86 2.70 -6.92 -6.80
C HIS A 86 2.35 -7.14 -5.32
N SER A 87 1.07 -7.10 -5.00
CA SER A 87 0.59 -7.23 -3.62
C SER A 87 0.52 -8.70 -3.19
N LEU A 88 1.12 -9.02 -2.03
CA LEU A 88 0.80 -10.23 -1.24
C LEU A 88 -0.42 -10.00 -0.32
N SER A 89 -1.01 -8.81 -0.32
CA SER A 89 -2.17 -8.43 0.49
C SER A 89 -3.48 -8.53 -0.32
N PRO A 90 -4.54 -9.15 0.26
CA PRO A 90 -5.87 -9.24 -0.36
C PRO A 90 -6.71 -7.95 -0.24
N PHE A 91 -6.16 -6.84 0.28
CA PHE A 91 -6.93 -5.62 0.58
C PHE A 91 -6.77 -4.47 -0.43
N LEU A 92 -6.27 -4.75 -1.64
CA LEU A 92 -6.44 -3.84 -2.78
C LEU A 92 -7.76 -4.14 -3.50
#